data_AF-A0A9X2D1V6-F1
#
_entry.id   AF-A0A9X2D1V6-F1
#
_cell.length_a   1.000
_cell.length_b   1.000
_cell.length_c   1.000
_cell.angle_alpha   90.00
_cell.angle_beta   90.00
_cell.angle_gamma   90.00
#
_symmetry.space_group_name_H-M   'P 1'
#
loop_
_entity.id
_entity.type
_entity.pdbx_description
1 polymer ?
#
loop_
_entity_poly.entity_id
_entity_poly.type
_entity_poly.pdbx_seq_one_letter_code
_entity_poly.pdbx_strand_id
1 'polypeptide(L)'
;MTYLKRLFAMLLGITVLPARAIYYGLEFGVVALFTGFTILFAAPVVAAYLLHSIGISWSLNLFLSLFLAIPTAVVVVPVGLAVAAFYMIATTIVDVFKMAWLGLENGLVDGLDGFRRTWNNQNSPVQRVSSAISNAVRAYSHRMESVADQMNNEDDYNLMAFVDVPKQPHEVPDMQEEPISDSEANLLTAEEIKAAEELINEFSTLNIALAPRLKEQVNLLSVRTARYKDLSSLLDSVKKALIANDLSEVEDQLVYMDVTTPILLVKQYQTPDNNWHSVPANSYVGDHDNFYQAVRENARHPLNRDYVANPTAYEGLPTRYRWHYLTANACSAQELHEGSEEIRTLLETLPEQLTAAKQKASSPGSSPHALFSTVSLPQVPTVNEDLFLQPPREASLLG
;
A
#
# COMPACT_ATOMS: atom_id res chain seq x y z
N MET A 1 -22.89 2.28 22.28
CA MET A 1 -22.64 1.20 21.29
C MET A 1 -21.24 1.23 20.65
N THR A 2 -20.58 2.39 20.54
CA THR A 2 -19.28 2.53 19.85
C THR A 2 -18.12 1.82 20.57
N TYR A 3 -18.08 1.86 21.91
CA TYR A 3 -17.07 1.14 22.71
C TYR A 3 -17.13 -0.38 22.54
N LEU A 4 -18.35 -0.95 22.50
CA LEU A 4 -18.54 -2.39 22.30
C LEU A 4 -18.03 -2.82 20.90
N LYS A 5 -18.28 -2.01 19.87
CA LYS A 5 -17.79 -2.26 18.50
C LYS A 5 -16.26 -2.21 18.41
N ARG A 6 -15.61 -1.26 19.10
CA ARG A 6 -14.14 -1.17 19.14
C ARG A 6 -13.51 -2.30 19.95
N LEU A 7 -14.13 -2.67 21.07
CA LEU A 7 -13.67 -3.81 21.88
C LEU A 7 -13.81 -5.13 21.12
N PHE A 8 -14.89 -5.29 20.37
CA PHE A 8 -15.09 -6.40 19.44
C PHE A 8 -14.07 -6.39 18.29
N ALA A 9 -13.79 -5.23 17.70
CA ALA A 9 -12.78 -5.10 16.64
C ALA A 9 -11.36 -5.40 17.14
N MET A 10 -11.00 -4.99 18.37
CA MET A 10 -9.75 -5.37 19.01
C MET A 10 -9.67 -6.88 19.25
N LEU A 11 -10.73 -7.49 19.80
CA LEU A 11 -10.78 -8.95 19.99
C LEU A 11 -10.62 -9.70 18.66
N LEU A 12 -11.30 -9.25 17.60
CA LEU A 12 -11.13 -9.81 16.26
C LEU A 12 -9.71 -9.56 15.70
N GLY A 13 -9.13 -8.38 15.91
CA GLY A 13 -7.79 -8.05 15.47
C GLY A 13 -6.71 -8.92 16.12
N ILE A 14 -6.78 -9.11 17.44
CA ILE A 14 -5.81 -9.90 18.22
C ILE A 14 -5.96 -11.40 17.97
N THR A 15 -7.15 -11.87 17.59
CA THR A 15 -7.39 -13.32 17.40
C THR A 15 -7.34 -13.74 15.94
N VAL A 16 -8.05 -13.04 15.05
CA VAL A 16 -8.27 -13.47 13.67
C VAL A 16 -7.08 -13.12 12.77
N LEU A 17 -6.42 -11.96 12.95
CA LEU A 17 -5.26 -11.60 12.13
C LEU A 17 -4.04 -12.50 12.40
N PRO A 18 -3.70 -12.82 13.66
CA PRO A 18 -2.68 -13.84 13.95
C PRO A 18 -3.04 -15.23 13.45
N ALA A 19 -4.29 -15.67 13.62
CA ALA A 19 -4.74 -16.96 13.10
C ALA A 19 -4.57 -17.05 11.58
N ARG A 20 -4.83 -15.95 10.87
CA ARG A 20 -4.61 -15.85 9.41
C ARG A 20 -3.13 -15.83 9.04
N ALA A 21 -2.27 -15.19 9.83
CA ALA A 21 -0.82 -15.23 9.64
C ALA A 21 -0.28 -16.67 9.76
N ILE A 22 -0.77 -17.44 10.74
CA ILE A 22 -0.44 -18.87 10.88
C ILE A 22 -0.93 -19.66 9.67
N TYR A 23 -2.17 -19.43 9.23
CA TYR A 23 -2.74 -20.07 8.04
C TYR A 23 -1.89 -19.78 6.79
N TYR A 24 -1.44 -18.54 6.59
CA TYR A 24 -0.55 -18.17 5.49
C TYR A 24 0.86 -18.73 5.63
N GLY A 25 1.41 -18.84 6.83
CA GLY A 25 2.66 -19.57 7.05
C GLY A 25 2.55 -21.03 6.62
N LEU A 26 1.45 -21.70 7.00
CA LEU A 26 1.16 -23.08 6.59
C LEU A 26 0.99 -23.22 5.07
N GLU A 27 0.20 -22.32 4.46
CA GLU A 27 -0.06 -22.30 3.02
C GLU A 27 1.24 -22.09 2.23
N PHE A 28 2.10 -21.16 2.65
CA PHE A 28 3.41 -20.94 2.06
C PHE A 28 4.31 -22.18 2.19
N GLY A 29 4.30 -22.83 3.36
CA GLY A 29 5.05 -24.07 3.58
C GLY A 29 4.63 -25.20 2.64
N VAL A 30 3.33 -25.39 2.43
CA VAL A 30 2.79 -26.37 1.47
C VAL A 30 3.26 -26.07 0.05
N VAL A 31 3.18 -24.80 -0.38
CA VAL A 31 3.62 -24.41 -1.73
C VAL A 31 5.13 -24.58 -1.92
N ALA A 32 5.93 -24.24 -0.90
CA ALA A 32 7.38 -24.44 -0.93
C ALA A 32 7.75 -25.93 -1.04
N LEU A 33 7.03 -26.81 -0.33
CA LEU A 33 7.20 -28.26 -0.43
C LEU A 33 6.90 -28.79 -1.85
N PHE A 34 5.77 -28.40 -2.44
CA PHE A 34 5.42 -28.80 -3.81
C PHE A 34 6.42 -28.26 -4.83
N THR A 35 6.88 -27.02 -4.68
CA THR A 35 7.88 -26.42 -5.57
C THR A 35 9.22 -27.13 -5.46
N GLY A 36 9.67 -27.39 -4.22
CA GLY A 36 10.90 -28.15 -3.96
C GLY A 36 10.85 -29.55 -4.54
N PHE A 37 9.73 -30.27 -4.37
CA PHE A 37 9.52 -31.58 -4.99
C PHE A 37 9.59 -31.50 -6.51
N THR A 38 8.91 -30.52 -7.12
CA THR A 38 8.92 -30.33 -8.57
C THR A 38 10.33 -30.10 -9.10
N ILE A 39 11.12 -29.22 -8.47
CA ILE A 39 12.51 -28.96 -8.85
C ILE A 39 13.36 -30.22 -8.71
N LEU A 40 13.17 -31.00 -7.64
CA LEU A 40 13.94 -32.20 -7.36
C LEU A 40 13.84 -33.25 -8.48
N PHE A 41 12.66 -33.41 -9.07
CA PHE A 41 12.42 -34.36 -10.15
C PHE A 41 12.62 -33.76 -11.56
N ALA A 42 12.32 -32.48 -11.73
CA ALA A 42 12.46 -31.82 -13.03
C ALA A 42 13.93 -31.45 -13.35
N ALA A 43 14.72 -31.02 -12.36
CA ALA A 43 16.09 -30.58 -12.59
C ALA A 43 17.00 -31.69 -13.16
N PRO A 44 16.96 -32.94 -12.69
CA PRO A 44 17.74 -34.03 -13.27
C PRO A 44 17.36 -34.33 -14.72
N VAL A 45 16.06 -34.23 -15.07
CA VAL A 45 15.56 -34.44 -16.44
C VAL A 45 16.05 -33.33 -17.36
N VAL A 46 15.98 -32.07 -16.91
CA VAL A 46 16.51 -30.92 -17.66
C VAL A 46 18.03 -31.00 -17.83
N ALA A 47 18.76 -31.38 -16.77
CA ALA A 47 20.21 -31.57 -16.83
C ALA A 47 20.61 -32.68 -17.80
N ALA A 48 19.89 -33.81 -17.80
CA ALA A 48 20.11 -34.90 -18.74
C ALA A 48 19.86 -34.45 -20.19
N TYR A 49 18.83 -33.63 -20.43
CA TYR A 49 18.54 -33.04 -21.73
C TYR A 49 19.66 -32.09 -22.21
N LEU A 50 20.12 -31.18 -21.35
CA LEU A 50 21.20 -30.26 -21.68
C LEU A 50 22.52 -30.99 -21.96
N LEU A 51 22.88 -31.99 -21.16
CA LEU A 51 24.10 -32.78 -21.40
C LEU A 51 24.00 -33.64 -22.66
N HIS A 52 22.79 -34.04 -23.07
CA HIS A 52 22.59 -34.73 -24.34
C HIS A 52 22.89 -33.81 -25.54
N SER A 53 22.53 -32.52 -25.45
CA SER A 53 22.84 -31.54 -26.49
C SER A 53 24.35 -31.29 -26.70
N ILE A 54 25.19 -31.72 -25.75
CA ILE A 54 26.66 -31.63 -25.79
C ILE A 54 27.29 -32.94 -26.33
N GLY A 55 26.48 -33.92 -26.77
CA GLY A 55 26.95 -35.12 -27.47
C GLY A 55 27.14 -36.36 -26.60
N ILE A 56 26.71 -36.33 -25.33
CA ILE A 56 26.74 -37.50 -24.44
C ILE A 56 25.44 -38.31 -24.60
N SER A 57 25.51 -39.64 -24.52
CA SER A 57 24.33 -40.49 -24.69
C SER A 57 23.26 -40.21 -23.63
N TRP A 58 22.02 -40.00 -24.07
CA TRP A 58 20.87 -39.65 -23.25
C TRP A 58 20.66 -40.58 -22.04
N SER A 59 20.74 -41.90 -22.26
CA SER A 59 20.51 -42.92 -21.23
C SER A 59 21.58 -42.91 -20.13
N LEU A 60 22.86 -42.75 -20.51
CA LEU A 60 23.97 -42.64 -19.56
C LEU A 60 23.86 -41.34 -18.73
N ASN A 61 23.50 -40.22 -19.38
CA ASN A 61 23.29 -38.94 -18.70
C ASN A 61 22.14 -38.99 -17.70
N LEU A 62 21.00 -39.56 -18.10
CA LEU A 62 19.84 -39.68 -17.22
C LEU A 62 20.16 -40.58 -16.02
N PHE A 63 20.90 -41.67 -16.23
CA PHE A 63 21.34 -42.55 -15.15
C PHE A 63 22.34 -41.85 -14.21
N LEU A 64 23.35 -41.17 -14.75
CA LEU A 64 24.32 -40.40 -13.96
C LEU A 64 23.67 -39.26 -13.19
N SER A 65 22.75 -38.51 -13.82
CA SER A 65 22.03 -37.42 -13.18
C SER A 65 21.11 -37.92 -12.08
N LEU A 66 20.41 -39.05 -12.27
CA LEU A 66 19.62 -39.66 -11.19
C LEU A 66 20.50 -40.20 -10.08
N PHE A 67 21.60 -40.88 -10.42
CA PHE A 67 22.50 -41.51 -9.46
C PHE A 67 23.23 -40.49 -8.57
N LEU A 68 23.53 -39.30 -9.09
CA LEU A 68 24.04 -38.18 -8.30
C LEU A 68 22.92 -37.40 -7.60
N ALA A 69 21.80 -37.13 -8.29
CA ALA A 69 20.71 -36.34 -7.72
C ALA A 69 20.04 -37.01 -6.53
N ILE A 70 19.84 -38.34 -6.54
CA ILE A 70 19.10 -39.02 -5.47
C ILE A 70 19.86 -38.99 -4.12
N PRO A 71 21.16 -39.37 -4.02
CA PRO A 71 21.91 -39.27 -2.77
C PRO A 71 22.06 -37.83 -2.30
N THR A 72 22.34 -36.89 -3.22
CA THR A 72 22.43 -35.46 -2.88
C THR A 72 21.09 -34.93 -2.40
N ALA A 73 19.97 -35.33 -3.01
CA ALA A 73 18.63 -35.01 -2.57
C ALA A 73 18.35 -35.54 -1.16
N VAL A 74 18.67 -36.80 -0.89
CA VAL A 74 18.44 -37.44 0.41
C VAL A 74 19.19 -36.72 1.55
N VAL A 75 20.30 -36.05 1.28
CA VAL A 75 21.06 -35.29 2.30
C VAL A 75 20.67 -33.80 2.32
N VAL A 76 20.60 -33.15 1.15
CA VAL A 76 20.37 -31.70 1.04
C VAL A 76 18.91 -31.34 1.32
N VAL A 77 17.95 -32.18 0.90
CA VAL A 77 16.52 -31.87 1.08
C VAL A 77 16.14 -31.85 2.56
N PRO A 78 16.48 -32.84 3.41
CA PRO A 78 16.14 -32.76 4.84
C PRO A 78 16.78 -31.58 5.55
N VAL A 79 18.05 -31.26 5.23
CA VAL A 79 18.74 -30.10 5.82
C VAL A 79 18.09 -28.79 5.37
N GLY A 80 17.82 -28.67 4.07
CA GLY A 80 17.13 -27.50 3.51
C GLY A 80 15.72 -27.33 4.07
N LEU A 81 14.97 -28.43 4.22
CA LEU A 81 13.65 -28.41 4.85
C LEU A 81 13.72 -28.05 6.32
N ALA A 82 14.72 -28.51 7.07
CA ALA A 82 14.89 -28.14 8.47
C ALA A 82 15.21 -26.64 8.62
N VAL A 83 16.11 -26.10 7.78
CA VAL A 83 16.44 -24.67 7.77
C VAL A 83 15.24 -23.84 7.34
N ALA A 84 14.53 -24.24 6.28
CA ALA A 84 13.34 -23.57 5.79
C ALA A 84 12.20 -23.61 6.81
N ALA A 85 11.99 -24.74 7.49
CA ALA A 85 11.01 -24.86 8.56
C ALA A 85 11.38 -23.97 9.75
N PHE A 86 12.64 -23.94 10.17
CA PHE A 86 13.09 -23.05 11.23
C PHE A 86 12.87 -21.57 10.87
N TYR A 87 13.26 -21.17 9.66
CA TYR A 87 13.03 -19.82 9.14
C TYR A 87 11.54 -19.47 9.07
N MET A 88 10.70 -20.37 8.58
CA MET A 88 9.25 -20.17 8.51
C MET A 88 8.60 -20.08 9.89
N ILE A 89 9.03 -20.89 10.85
CA ILE A 89 8.55 -20.81 12.23
C ILE A 89 8.94 -19.46 12.85
N ALA A 90 10.21 -19.06 12.71
CA ALA A 90 10.70 -17.79 13.25
C ALA A 90 9.96 -16.58 12.65
N THR A 91 9.79 -16.56 11.33
CA THR A 91 9.06 -15.49 10.63
C THR A 91 7.57 -15.51 10.97
N THR A 92 6.93 -16.68 11.04
CA THR A 92 5.51 -16.80 11.45
C THR A 92 5.30 -16.29 12.87
N ILE A 93 6.22 -16.56 13.80
CA ILE A 93 6.15 -16.02 15.17
C ILE A 93 6.20 -14.48 15.13
N VAL A 94 7.17 -13.91 14.41
CA VAL A 94 7.32 -12.46 14.26
C VAL A 94 6.06 -11.85 13.63
N ASP A 95 5.52 -12.48 12.58
CA ASP A 95 4.32 -12.02 11.89
C ASP A 95 3.07 -12.14 12.75
N VAL A 96 2.93 -13.20 13.55
CA VAL A 96 1.85 -13.35 14.53
C VAL A 96 1.87 -12.20 15.53
N PHE A 97 3.04 -11.86 16.09
CA PHE A 97 3.16 -10.73 17.01
C PHE A 97 2.89 -9.39 16.34
N LYS A 98 3.45 -9.15 15.15
CA LYS A 98 3.20 -7.93 14.36
C LYS A 98 1.73 -7.77 14.00
N MET A 99 1.06 -8.85 13.56
CA MET A 99 -0.35 -8.82 13.18
C MET A 99 -1.28 -8.71 14.38
N ALA A 100 -0.91 -9.30 15.52
CA ALA A 100 -1.63 -9.08 16.78
C ALA A 100 -1.54 -7.61 17.22
N TRP A 101 -0.34 -7.03 17.12
CA TRP A 101 -0.10 -5.62 17.42
C TRP A 101 -0.84 -4.68 16.47
N LEU A 102 -0.73 -4.90 15.16
CA LEU A 102 -1.47 -4.15 14.13
C LEU A 102 -2.99 -4.32 14.31
N GLY A 103 -3.47 -5.50 14.69
CA GLY A 103 -4.88 -5.74 14.98
C GLY A 103 -5.37 -5.01 16.22
N LEU A 104 -4.55 -4.93 17.27
CA LEU A 104 -4.80 -4.15 18.46
C LEU A 104 -4.84 -2.65 18.12
N GLU A 105 -3.82 -2.14 17.44
CA GLU A 105 -3.67 -0.73 17.08
C GLU A 105 -4.81 -0.27 16.18
N ASN A 106 -5.03 -0.95 15.05
CA ASN A 106 -6.08 -0.59 14.10
C ASN A 106 -7.50 -0.83 14.67
N GLY A 107 -7.69 -1.85 15.51
CA GLY A 107 -8.96 -2.11 16.19
C GLY A 107 -9.28 -1.07 17.28
N LEU A 108 -8.26 -0.52 17.94
CA LEU A 108 -8.39 0.50 18.97
C LEU A 108 -8.64 1.89 18.36
N VAL A 109 -7.90 2.22 17.29
CA VAL A 109 -7.96 3.53 16.60
C VAL A 109 -9.19 3.62 15.71
N ASP A 110 -9.34 2.69 14.77
CA ASP A 110 -10.31 2.75 13.67
C ASP A 110 -11.50 1.80 13.85
N GLY A 111 -11.53 1.02 14.95
CA GLY A 111 -12.61 0.08 15.20
C GLY A 111 -12.70 -1.00 14.11
N LEU A 112 -13.93 -1.28 13.66
CA LEU A 112 -14.20 -2.39 12.75
C LEU A 112 -13.69 -2.11 11.32
N ASP A 113 -13.58 -0.84 10.95
CA ASP A 113 -13.12 -0.42 9.62
C ASP A 113 -11.60 -0.52 9.52
N GLY A 114 -10.88 -0.24 10.60
CA GLY A 114 -9.45 -0.54 10.74
C GLY A 114 -9.17 -2.04 10.55
N PHE A 115 -9.89 -2.88 11.31
CA PHE A 115 -9.80 -4.33 11.17
C PHE A 115 -10.05 -4.81 9.73
N ARG A 116 -11.12 -4.32 9.08
CA ARG A 116 -11.45 -4.69 7.68
C ARG A 116 -10.37 -4.26 6.69
N ARG A 117 -9.77 -3.10 6.88
CA ARG A 117 -8.67 -2.60 6.03
C ARG A 117 -7.43 -3.50 6.16
N THR A 118 -7.02 -3.81 7.40
CA THR A 118 -5.91 -4.73 7.66
C THR A 118 -6.21 -6.13 7.13
N TRP A 119 -7.46 -6.59 7.23
CA TRP A 119 -7.92 -7.87 6.71
C TRP A 119 -7.85 -7.95 5.18
N ASN A 120 -8.27 -6.90 4.47
CA ASN A 120 -8.31 -6.89 3.01
C ASN A 120 -6.93 -6.69 2.38
N ASN A 121 -6.01 -6.02 3.08
CA ASN A 121 -4.66 -5.75 2.57
C ASN A 121 -3.71 -6.96 2.68
N GLN A 122 -4.11 -8.05 3.35
CA GLN A 122 -3.31 -9.26 3.46
C GLN A 122 -3.59 -10.22 2.28
N ASN A 123 -2.64 -10.32 1.35
CA ASN A 123 -2.72 -11.26 0.21
C ASN A 123 -2.22 -12.67 0.57
N SER A 124 -2.92 -13.68 0.04
CA SER A 124 -2.55 -15.09 0.24
C SER A 124 -1.18 -15.42 -0.38
N PRO A 125 -0.40 -16.32 0.23
CA PRO A 125 0.80 -16.88 -0.36
C PRO A 125 0.56 -17.59 -1.69
N VAL A 126 -0.52 -18.36 -1.86
CA VAL A 126 -0.90 -18.96 -3.15
C VAL A 126 -1.22 -17.89 -4.19
N GLN A 127 -1.84 -16.78 -3.81
CA GLN A 127 -2.02 -15.65 -4.74
C GLN A 127 -0.67 -15.03 -5.16
N ARG A 128 0.29 -14.92 -4.23
CA ARG A 128 1.65 -14.44 -4.54
C ARG A 128 2.39 -15.41 -5.46
N VAL A 129 2.39 -16.70 -5.14
CA VAL A 129 3.07 -17.72 -5.95
C VAL A 129 2.37 -17.94 -7.29
N SER A 130 1.04 -17.98 -7.34
CA SER A 130 0.32 -18.04 -8.62
C SER A 130 0.57 -16.80 -9.48
N SER A 131 0.69 -15.61 -8.89
CA SER A 131 1.07 -14.41 -9.64
C SER A 131 2.51 -14.51 -10.16
N ALA A 132 3.46 -14.98 -9.34
CA ALA A 132 4.85 -15.19 -9.74
C ALA A 132 4.99 -16.29 -10.80
N ILE A 133 4.28 -17.41 -10.66
CA ILE A 133 4.20 -18.49 -11.66
C ILE A 133 3.52 -17.97 -12.91
N SER A 134 2.43 -17.22 -12.82
CA SER A 134 1.77 -16.66 -14.02
C SER A 134 2.68 -15.67 -14.74
N ASN A 135 3.48 -14.90 -14.01
CA ASN A 135 4.45 -13.98 -14.58
C ASN A 135 5.66 -14.72 -15.14
N ALA A 136 6.12 -15.80 -14.49
CA ALA A 136 7.20 -16.65 -14.98
C ALA A 136 6.75 -17.50 -16.17
N VAL A 137 5.52 -17.99 -16.19
CA VAL A 137 4.88 -18.69 -17.30
C VAL A 137 4.59 -17.73 -18.42
N ARG A 138 4.21 -16.47 -18.17
CA ARG A 138 4.09 -15.43 -19.20
C ARG A 138 5.45 -14.99 -19.73
N ALA A 139 6.47 -14.90 -18.88
CA ALA A 139 7.84 -14.59 -19.29
C ALA A 139 8.45 -15.76 -20.07
N TYR A 140 8.17 -17.00 -19.67
CA TYR A 140 8.60 -18.22 -20.34
C TYR A 140 7.77 -18.48 -21.59
N SER A 141 6.48 -18.17 -21.62
CA SER A 141 5.66 -18.18 -22.84
C SER A 141 6.12 -17.09 -23.76
N HIS A 142 6.47 -15.89 -23.29
CA HIS A 142 7.12 -14.87 -24.12
C HIS A 142 8.48 -15.31 -24.65
N ARG A 143 9.23 -16.13 -23.89
CA ARG A 143 10.52 -16.70 -24.32
C ARG A 143 10.38 -17.90 -25.24
N MET A 144 9.33 -18.70 -25.07
CA MET A 144 9.02 -19.86 -25.89
C MET A 144 8.25 -19.48 -27.14
N GLU A 145 7.46 -18.40 -27.13
CA GLU A 145 6.82 -17.78 -28.28
C GLU A 145 7.91 -17.08 -29.09
N SER A 146 8.90 -16.43 -28.47
CA SER A 146 10.17 -16.05 -29.12
C SER A 146 11.15 -17.20 -29.35
N VAL A 147 10.70 -18.45 -29.37
CA VAL A 147 11.44 -19.61 -29.94
C VAL A 147 10.49 -20.25 -30.97
N ALA A 148 9.20 -20.23 -30.64
CA ALA A 148 8.01 -20.68 -31.36
C ALA A 148 7.50 -19.79 -32.43
N ASP A 149 8.45 -19.19 -33.08
CA ASP A 149 8.25 -18.34 -34.19
C ASP A 149 9.49 -18.67 -35.18
N GLN A 150 10.65 -19.21 -34.77
CA GLN A 150 11.88 -19.11 -35.60
C GLN A 150 11.94 -20.20 -36.68
N MET A 151 10.89 -21.02 -36.83
CA MET A 151 10.90 -22.28 -37.58
C MET A 151 9.77 -22.49 -38.62
N ASN A 152 9.01 -21.49 -39.07
CA ASN A 152 7.88 -21.64 -40.01
C ASN A 152 8.12 -20.90 -41.34
N ASN A 153 9.36 -20.59 -41.67
CA ASN A 153 9.74 -20.28 -43.05
C ASN A 153 10.92 -21.16 -43.47
N GLU A 154 10.67 -22.45 -43.62
CA GLU A 154 10.74 -23.15 -44.90
C GLU A 154 10.22 -24.58 -44.72
N ASP A 155 9.48 -25.02 -45.73
CA ASP A 155 8.59 -26.17 -45.84
C ASP A 155 8.82 -27.40 -44.93
N ASP A 156 7.68 -27.93 -44.48
CA ASP A 156 7.42 -29.21 -43.80
C ASP A 156 7.63 -29.26 -42.27
N TYR A 157 6.54 -28.86 -41.60
CA TYR A 157 6.14 -29.10 -40.20
C TYR A 157 7.12 -28.75 -39.07
N ASN A 158 6.97 -27.57 -38.44
CA ASN A 158 6.90 -27.44 -36.96
C ASN A 158 6.65 -26.01 -36.45
N LEU A 159 5.41 -25.78 -35.98
CA LEU A 159 4.94 -25.00 -34.82
C LEU A 159 5.52 -23.61 -34.47
N MET A 160 6.29 -22.95 -35.33
CA MET A 160 7.01 -21.77 -34.89
C MET A 160 7.16 -20.70 -36.01
N ALA A 161 6.32 -19.65 -36.26
CA ALA A 161 6.59 -18.46 -37.20
C ALA A 161 6.87 -17.01 -36.62
N PHE A 162 8.14 -16.58 -36.55
CA PHE A 162 8.85 -15.41 -35.99
C PHE A 162 8.81 -14.51 -37.17
N VAL A 163 7.66 -13.87 -37.26
CA VAL A 163 7.60 -12.54 -37.77
C VAL A 163 7.74 -11.64 -36.54
N ASP A 164 8.85 -10.92 -36.51
CA ASP A 164 9.17 -9.86 -35.54
C ASP A 164 8.03 -8.82 -35.57
N VAL A 165 7.02 -8.98 -34.71
CA VAL A 165 5.98 -7.98 -34.51
C VAL A 165 6.44 -7.11 -33.34
N PRO A 166 6.77 -5.82 -33.56
CA PRO A 166 7.11 -4.91 -32.49
C PRO A 166 5.97 -4.90 -31.46
N LYS A 167 6.24 -5.24 -30.20
CA LYS A 167 5.30 -4.93 -29.11
C LYS A 167 5.12 -3.43 -29.11
N GLN A 168 3.92 -2.97 -29.47
CA GLN A 168 3.62 -1.55 -29.37
C GLN A 168 3.76 -1.18 -27.90
N PRO A 169 4.63 -0.21 -27.57
CA PRO A 169 4.76 0.25 -26.20
C PRO A 169 3.40 0.73 -25.72
N HIS A 170 3.08 0.47 -24.44
CA HIS A 170 1.91 1.09 -23.85
C HIS A 170 2.07 2.60 -23.96
N GLU A 171 1.03 3.28 -24.48
CA GLU A 171 1.00 4.73 -24.49
C GLU A 171 0.99 5.20 -23.04
N VAL A 172 2.09 5.82 -22.63
CA VAL A 172 2.21 6.42 -21.31
C VAL A 172 1.37 7.70 -21.35
N PRO A 173 0.32 7.81 -20.51
CA PRO A 173 -0.51 9.01 -20.50
C PRO A 173 0.33 10.23 -20.14
N ASP A 174 -0.09 11.40 -20.59
CA ASP A 174 0.56 12.64 -20.18
C ASP A 174 0.39 12.85 -18.66
N MET A 175 1.53 12.75 -17.98
CA MET A 175 1.66 12.82 -16.52
C MET A 175 2.50 14.01 -16.09
N GLN A 176 3.14 14.72 -17.02
CA GLN A 176 4.01 15.81 -16.66
C GLN A 176 3.18 17.00 -16.19
N GLU A 177 3.48 17.48 -14.99
CA GLU A 177 2.92 18.70 -14.40
C GLU A 177 4.04 19.72 -14.19
N GLU A 178 3.68 21.00 -14.20
CA GLU A 178 4.63 22.06 -13.88
C GLU A 178 4.97 21.99 -12.38
N PRO A 179 6.25 22.07 -12.02
CA PRO A 179 6.65 22.00 -10.63
C PRO A 179 6.18 23.26 -9.89
N ILE A 180 5.68 23.08 -8.67
CA ILE A 180 5.36 24.20 -7.77
C ILE A 180 6.70 24.79 -7.30
N SER A 181 6.91 26.09 -7.54
CA SER A 181 8.12 26.76 -7.05
C SER A 181 8.18 26.71 -5.53
N ASP A 182 9.38 26.52 -4.97
CA ASP A 182 9.59 26.62 -3.51
C ASP A 182 9.14 27.99 -2.95
N SER A 183 9.16 29.03 -3.78
CA SER A 183 8.73 30.39 -3.42
C SER A 183 7.21 30.57 -3.42
N GLU A 184 6.48 29.71 -4.13
CA GLU A 184 5.03 29.71 -4.22
C GLU A 184 4.41 28.72 -3.22
N ALA A 185 5.17 27.70 -2.83
CA ALA A 185 4.79 26.77 -1.79
C ALA A 185 4.77 27.49 -0.44
N ASN A 186 3.57 27.86 0.03
CA ASN A 186 3.35 28.44 1.35
C ASN A 186 3.57 27.38 2.47
N LEU A 187 4.82 26.94 2.64
CA LEU A 187 5.24 25.85 3.53
C LEU A 187 5.26 26.29 5.01
N LEU A 188 5.21 25.31 5.92
CA LEU A 188 5.35 25.56 7.37
C LEU A 188 6.76 26.01 7.72
N THR A 189 6.84 27.02 8.58
CA THR A 189 8.07 27.46 9.24
C THR A 189 8.48 26.51 10.36
N ALA A 190 9.76 26.54 10.74
CA ALA A 190 10.26 25.76 11.88
C ALA A 190 9.54 26.11 13.20
N GLU A 191 9.09 27.37 13.34
CA GLU A 191 8.30 27.82 14.48
C GLU A 191 6.91 27.20 14.51
N GLU A 192 6.22 27.13 13.37
CA GLU A 192 4.91 26.49 13.26
C GLU A 192 4.97 24.98 13.51
N ILE A 193 6.01 24.29 13.00
CA ILE A 193 6.24 22.87 13.27
C ILE A 193 6.44 22.64 14.77
N LYS A 194 7.27 23.47 15.41
CA LYS A 194 7.52 23.40 16.85
C LYS A 194 6.24 23.67 17.65
N ALA A 195 5.44 24.67 17.25
CA ALA A 195 4.17 24.97 17.89
C ALA A 195 3.19 23.78 17.79
N ALA A 196 3.16 23.08 16.66
CA ALA A 196 2.33 21.88 16.50
C ALA A 196 2.79 20.76 17.42
N GLU A 197 4.10 20.51 17.53
CA GLU A 197 4.66 19.50 18.43
C GLU A 197 4.40 19.82 19.91
N GLU A 198 4.58 21.08 20.31
CA GLU A 198 4.28 21.55 21.67
C GLU A 198 2.80 21.34 21.99
N LEU A 199 1.89 21.69 21.07
CA LEU A 199 0.46 21.50 21.25
C LEU A 199 0.08 20.02 21.36
N ILE A 200 0.64 19.15 20.50
CA ILE A 200 0.44 17.69 20.58
C ILE A 200 0.90 17.16 21.94
N ASN A 201 2.05 17.64 22.44
CA ASN A 201 2.60 17.22 23.73
C ASN A 201 1.79 17.77 24.91
N GLU A 202 1.25 18.97 24.81
CA GLU A 202 0.29 19.49 25.78
C GLU A 202 -0.94 18.59 25.86
N PHE A 203 -1.53 18.19 24.73
CA PHE A 203 -2.68 17.29 24.74
C PHE A 203 -2.37 15.88 25.25
N SER A 204 -1.16 15.37 25.02
CA SER A 204 -0.74 14.04 25.49
C SER A 204 -0.50 13.99 27.00
N THR A 205 -0.06 15.10 27.60
CA THR A 205 0.22 15.23 29.04
C THR A 205 -1.03 15.56 29.87
N LEU A 206 -2.14 15.95 29.23
CA LEU A 206 -3.41 16.16 29.92
C LEU A 206 -3.97 14.83 30.45
N ASN A 207 -4.03 14.70 31.77
CA ASN A 207 -4.73 13.61 32.43
C ASN A 207 -6.26 13.87 32.51
N ILE A 208 -6.86 14.25 31.39
CA ILE A 208 -8.28 14.61 31.29
C ILE A 208 -8.91 13.81 30.14
N ALA A 209 -10.12 13.30 30.35
CA ALA A 209 -10.89 12.66 29.29
C ALA A 209 -11.30 13.69 28.22
N LEU A 210 -10.62 13.67 27.07
CA LEU A 210 -10.94 14.52 25.93
C LEU A 210 -12.24 14.06 25.25
N ALA A 211 -13.03 15.02 24.75
CA ALA A 211 -14.17 14.72 23.90
C ALA A 211 -13.71 13.97 22.63
N PRO A 212 -14.49 13.01 22.09
CA PRO A 212 -14.07 12.21 20.94
C PRO A 212 -13.62 13.03 19.72
N ARG A 213 -14.35 14.11 19.40
CA ARG A 213 -14.03 15.02 18.30
C ARG A 213 -12.70 15.75 18.50
N LEU A 214 -12.42 16.20 19.72
CA LEU A 214 -11.16 16.87 20.06
C LEU A 214 -9.99 15.89 19.98
N LYS A 215 -10.18 14.65 20.46
CA LYS A 215 -9.18 13.59 20.32
C LYS A 215 -8.86 13.27 18.86
N GLU A 216 -9.87 13.26 18.00
CA GLU A 216 -9.72 13.05 16.56
C GLU A 216 -8.94 14.19 15.91
N GLN A 217 -9.23 15.45 16.23
CA GLN A 217 -8.49 16.60 15.72
C GLN A 217 -7.01 16.61 16.18
N VAL A 218 -6.74 16.24 17.43
CA VAL A 218 -5.35 16.11 17.94
C VAL A 218 -4.62 14.97 17.24
N ASN A 219 -5.29 13.84 17.01
CA ASN A 219 -4.70 12.73 16.26
C ASN A 219 -4.42 13.13 14.80
N LEU A 220 -5.34 13.87 14.18
CA LEU A 220 -5.15 14.41 12.84
C LEU A 220 -3.93 15.34 12.79
N LEU A 221 -3.81 16.29 13.73
CA LEU A 221 -2.64 17.16 13.85
C LEU A 221 -1.35 16.33 13.98
N SER A 222 -1.33 15.33 14.88
CA SER A 222 -0.16 14.48 15.09
C SER A 222 0.26 13.73 13.83
N VAL A 223 -0.68 13.09 13.14
CA VAL A 223 -0.40 12.33 11.91
C VAL A 223 0.06 13.26 10.79
N ARG A 224 -0.60 14.41 10.62
CA ARG A 224 -0.25 15.39 9.57
C ARG A 224 1.12 16.00 9.80
N THR A 225 1.42 16.43 11.02
CA THR A 225 2.74 16.99 11.37
C THR A 225 3.86 15.98 11.16
N ALA A 226 3.67 14.72 11.53
CA ALA A 226 4.65 13.66 11.29
C ALA A 226 4.91 13.46 9.79
N ARG A 227 3.85 13.30 8.99
CA ARG A 227 3.96 13.11 7.53
C ARG A 227 4.60 14.31 6.84
N TYR A 228 4.22 15.52 7.25
CA TYR A 228 4.81 16.75 6.73
C TYR A 228 6.33 16.76 6.96
N LYS A 229 6.79 16.41 8.17
CA LYS A 229 8.21 16.35 8.49
C LYS A 229 8.95 15.30 7.67
N ASP A 230 8.38 14.11 7.52
CA ASP A 230 9.00 13.02 6.75
C ASP A 230 9.18 13.42 5.28
N LEU A 231 8.13 13.93 4.64
CA LEU A 231 8.18 14.36 3.25
C LEU A 231 9.06 15.62 3.06
N SER A 232 8.98 16.59 3.97
CA SER A 232 9.82 17.79 3.92
C SER A 232 11.29 17.46 4.10
N SER A 233 11.64 16.51 4.98
CA SER A 233 13.02 16.06 5.17
C SER A 233 13.55 15.30 3.95
N LEU A 234 12.71 14.48 3.32
CA LEU A 234 13.06 13.77 2.09
C LEU A 234 13.33 14.75 0.94
N LEU A 235 12.47 15.74 0.75
CA LEU A 235 12.68 16.73 -0.31
C LEU A 235 13.86 17.66 -0.01
N ASP A 236 14.13 17.98 1.26
CA ASP A 236 15.32 18.76 1.62
C ASP A 236 16.63 17.98 1.38
N SER A 237 16.65 16.65 1.59
CA SER A 237 17.82 15.84 1.24
C SER A 237 18.04 15.78 -0.27
N VAL A 238 16.98 15.61 -1.06
CA VAL A 238 17.04 15.67 -2.53
C VAL A 238 17.54 17.04 -3.01
N LYS A 239 17.03 18.12 -2.42
CA LYS A 239 17.47 19.49 -2.73
C LYS A 239 18.95 19.69 -2.44
N LYS A 240 19.44 19.20 -1.29
CA LYS A 240 20.87 19.27 -0.93
C LYS A 240 21.73 18.47 -1.92
N ALA A 241 21.31 17.28 -2.30
CA ALA A 241 21.96 16.45 -3.31
C ALA A 241 22.03 17.15 -4.67
N LEU A 242 20.93 17.79 -5.10
CA LEU A 242 20.87 18.58 -6.33
C LEU A 242 21.80 19.80 -6.30
N ILE A 243 21.89 20.52 -5.17
CA ILE A 243 22.79 21.67 -5.00
C ILE A 243 24.26 21.21 -4.98
N ALA A 244 24.55 20.09 -4.32
CA ALA A 244 25.89 19.48 -4.27
C ALA A 244 26.29 18.82 -5.59
N ASN A 245 25.34 18.65 -6.53
CA ASN A 245 25.50 17.88 -7.75
C ASN A 245 25.98 16.44 -7.49
N ASP A 246 25.47 15.84 -6.41
CA ASP A 246 25.73 14.46 -6.01
C ASP A 246 24.40 13.78 -5.70
N LEU A 247 23.87 13.07 -6.69
CA LEU A 247 22.60 12.34 -6.61
C LEU A 247 22.77 10.91 -6.09
N SER A 248 24.00 10.48 -5.76
CA SER A 248 24.27 9.11 -5.30
C SER A 248 23.63 8.78 -3.95
N GLU A 249 23.34 9.81 -3.15
CA GLU A 249 22.65 9.69 -1.86
C GLU A 249 21.12 9.75 -1.98
N VAL A 250 20.57 10.02 -3.17
CA VAL A 250 19.11 10.05 -3.40
C VAL A 250 18.59 8.64 -3.65
N GLU A 251 17.77 8.14 -2.73
CA GLU A 251 17.11 6.85 -2.88
C GLU A 251 15.97 6.92 -3.90
N ASP A 252 16.03 6.08 -4.93
CA ASP A 252 14.90 5.82 -5.82
C ASP A 252 13.88 4.93 -5.13
N GLN A 253 12.76 5.53 -4.71
CA GLN A 253 11.69 4.82 -4.04
C GLN A 253 10.83 4.01 -5.01
N LEU A 254 10.93 4.23 -6.33
CA LEU A 254 10.08 3.60 -7.33
C LEU A 254 10.68 2.30 -7.86
N VAL A 255 11.94 2.31 -8.30
CA VAL A 255 12.58 1.19 -9.01
C VAL A 255 13.85 0.68 -8.32
N TYR A 256 14.34 1.35 -7.27
CA TYR A 256 15.59 1.04 -6.54
C TYR A 256 16.83 1.03 -7.46
N MET A 257 16.98 2.06 -8.29
CA MET A 257 18.13 2.28 -9.16
C MET A 257 18.77 3.64 -8.88
N ASP A 258 19.96 3.88 -9.46
CA ASP A 258 20.64 5.17 -9.32
C ASP A 258 19.81 6.29 -9.96
N VAL A 259 19.67 7.41 -9.24
CA VAL A 259 18.89 8.57 -9.68
C VAL A 259 19.76 9.51 -10.50
N THR A 260 19.37 9.73 -11.76
CA THR A 260 20.00 10.70 -12.66
C THR A 260 19.10 11.91 -12.88
N THR A 261 17.81 11.68 -13.11
CA THR A 261 16.81 12.70 -13.38
C THR A 261 15.69 12.59 -12.33
N PRO A 262 15.83 13.26 -11.18
CA PRO A 262 14.89 13.10 -10.08
C PRO A 262 13.52 13.69 -10.42
N ILE A 263 12.48 12.91 -10.18
CA ILE A 263 11.08 13.30 -10.27
C ILE A 263 10.38 13.07 -8.94
N LEU A 264 9.34 13.86 -8.70
CA LEU A 264 8.34 13.57 -7.67
C LEU A 264 7.08 13.06 -8.36
N LEU A 265 6.75 11.79 -8.14
CA LEU A 265 5.50 11.18 -8.58
C LEU A 265 4.44 11.34 -7.49
N VAL A 266 3.31 11.94 -7.83
CA VAL A 266 2.18 12.17 -6.93
C VAL A 266 0.91 11.51 -7.46
N LYS A 267 0.10 10.97 -6.56
CA LYS A 267 -1.27 10.57 -6.87
C LYS A 267 -2.22 11.70 -6.46
N GLN A 268 -3.10 12.12 -7.36
CA GLN A 268 -4.12 13.14 -7.10
C GLN A 268 -5.52 12.53 -7.19
N TYR A 269 -6.48 13.10 -6.45
CA TYR A 269 -7.91 12.80 -6.55
C TYR A 269 -8.71 14.06 -6.85
N GLN A 270 -9.83 13.90 -7.55
CA GLN A 270 -10.68 15.02 -7.95
C GLN A 270 -11.85 15.17 -6.96
N THR A 271 -12.01 16.37 -6.40
CA THR A 271 -13.18 16.71 -5.60
C THR A 271 -14.39 17.03 -6.49
N PRO A 272 -15.62 16.99 -5.95
CA PRO A 272 -16.84 17.38 -6.68
C PRO A 272 -16.76 18.79 -7.28
N ASP A 273 -15.96 19.67 -6.67
CA ASP A 273 -15.71 21.04 -7.12
C ASP A 273 -14.70 21.14 -8.28
N ASN A 274 -14.31 20.00 -8.87
CA ASN A 274 -13.38 19.88 -9.99
C ASN A 274 -11.93 20.29 -9.68
N ASN A 275 -11.56 20.35 -8.39
CA ASN A 275 -10.18 20.60 -7.95
C ASN A 275 -9.43 19.29 -7.72
N TRP A 276 -8.15 19.28 -8.08
CA TRP A 276 -7.27 18.12 -7.87
C TRP A 276 -6.49 18.31 -6.58
N HIS A 277 -6.59 17.33 -5.68
CA HIS A 277 -5.90 17.32 -4.40
C HIS A 277 -4.95 16.14 -4.30
N SER A 278 -3.91 16.26 -3.48
CA SER A 278 -2.96 15.17 -3.28
C SER A 278 -3.58 14.04 -2.45
N VAL A 279 -3.40 12.80 -2.89
CA VAL A 279 -3.76 11.64 -2.07
C VAL A 279 -2.70 11.50 -0.96
N PRO A 280 -3.09 11.51 0.32
CA PRO A 280 -2.11 11.49 1.42
C PRO A 280 -1.17 10.28 1.35
N ALA A 281 0.12 10.50 1.63
CA ALA A 281 1.17 9.48 1.64
C ALA A 281 1.33 8.71 0.33
N ASN A 282 1.04 9.34 -0.81
CA ASN A 282 1.23 8.79 -2.15
C ASN A 282 2.12 9.71 -3.02
N SER A 283 3.16 10.26 -2.38
CA SER A 283 4.22 11.06 -3.01
C SER A 283 5.52 10.25 -2.96
N TYR A 284 6.18 10.05 -4.11
CA TYR A 284 7.37 9.20 -4.24
C TYR A 284 8.46 9.92 -5.03
N VAL A 285 9.69 9.87 -4.53
CA VAL A 285 10.87 10.33 -5.26
C VAL A 285 11.46 9.17 -6.05
N GLY A 286 11.80 9.40 -7.32
CA GLY A 286 12.48 8.40 -8.13
C GLY A 286 13.13 8.99 -9.37
N ASP A 287 13.68 8.12 -10.22
CA ASP A 287 14.26 8.52 -11.49
C ASP A 287 13.24 8.50 -12.63
N HIS A 288 13.20 9.56 -13.43
CA HIS A 288 12.27 9.70 -14.55
C HIS A 288 12.38 8.56 -15.56
N ASP A 289 13.60 8.29 -16.03
CA ASP A 289 13.81 7.41 -17.17
C ASP A 289 13.56 5.96 -16.77
N ASN A 290 14.01 5.58 -15.57
CA ASN A 290 13.74 4.27 -14.98
C ASN A 290 12.24 4.05 -14.77
N PHE A 291 11.53 5.04 -14.20
CA PHE A 291 10.08 4.95 -14.01
C PHE A 291 9.33 4.89 -15.35
N TYR A 292 9.66 5.79 -16.28
CA TYR A 292 9.02 5.85 -17.59
C TYR A 292 9.19 4.54 -18.36
N GLN A 293 10.41 3.98 -18.36
CA GLN A 293 10.68 2.69 -18.97
C GLN A 293 9.87 1.57 -18.30
N ALA A 294 9.85 1.52 -16.97
CA ALA A 294 9.08 0.52 -16.22
C ALA A 294 7.58 0.57 -16.56
N VAL A 295 7.01 1.78 -16.68
CA VAL A 295 5.58 1.97 -17.03
C VAL A 295 5.30 1.62 -18.50
N ARG A 296 6.24 1.93 -19.39
CA ARG A 296 6.13 1.60 -20.82
C ARG A 296 6.15 0.09 -21.06
N GLU A 297 6.94 -0.65 -20.28
CA GLU A 297 7.01 -2.11 -20.30
C GLU A 297 5.81 -2.76 -19.58
N ASN A 298 5.32 -2.14 -18.52
CA ASN A 298 4.18 -2.59 -17.74
C ASN A 298 3.38 -1.38 -17.25
N ALA A 299 2.16 -1.19 -17.76
CA ALA A 299 1.30 -0.02 -17.50
C ALA A 299 0.83 0.17 -16.04
N ARG A 300 1.57 -0.34 -15.07
CA ARG A 300 1.30 -0.32 -13.64
C ARG A 300 2.44 0.32 -12.87
N HIS A 301 2.09 1.03 -11.81
CA HIS A 301 3.03 1.62 -10.86
C HIS A 301 3.88 0.51 -10.18
N PRO A 302 5.21 0.65 -10.08
CA PRO A 302 6.10 -0.40 -9.59
C PRO A 302 5.80 -0.89 -8.16
N LEU A 303 5.52 0.03 -7.23
CA LEU A 303 5.30 -0.28 -5.80
C LEU A 303 3.91 -0.86 -5.48
N ASN A 304 2.86 -0.11 -5.82
CA ASN A 304 1.49 -0.44 -5.41
C ASN A 304 0.72 -1.25 -6.49
N ARG A 305 1.31 -1.44 -7.68
CA ARG A 305 0.74 -2.16 -8.83
C ARG A 305 -0.58 -1.57 -9.35
N ASP A 306 -0.86 -0.31 -9.05
CA ASP A 306 -2.01 0.43 -9.56
C ASP A 306 -1.81 0.76 -11.04
N TYR A 307 -2.87 0.84 -11.83
CA TYR A 307 -2.73 1.20 -13.25
C TYR A 307 -2.39 2.68 -13.38
N VAL A 308 -1.40 3.01 -14.20
CA VAL A 308 -0.97 4.40 -14.36
C VAL A 308 -2.00 5.22 -15.14
N ALA A 309 -2.58 4.64 -16.19
CA ALA A 309 -3.59 5.29 -17.02
C ALA A 309 -4.99 5.35 -16.39
N ASN A 310 -5.31 4.42 -15.48
CA ASN A 310 -6.60 4.42 -14.79
C ASN A 310 -6.43 3.97 -13.34
N PRO A 311 -5.91 4.86 -12.47
CA PRO A 311 -5.58 4.50 -11.10
C PRO A 311 -6.83 4.21 -10.26
N THR A 312 -6.63 3.48 -9.17
CA THR A 312 -7.70 3.12 -8.24
C THR A 312 -8.24 4.37 -7.56
N ALA A 313 -9.57 4.51 -7.54
CA ALA A 313 -10.28 5.63 -6.92
C ALA A 313 -9.93 5.80 -5.42
N TYR A 314 -9.88 7.05 -4.96
CA TYR A 314 -9.69 7.40 -3.55
C TYR A 314 -11.04 7.79 -2.95
N GLU A 315 -11.54 7.03 -1.97
CA GLU A 315 -12.86 7.25 -1.37
C GLU A 315 -14.02 7.31 -2.37
N GLY A 316 -13.89 6.60 -3.50
CA GLY A 316 -14.86 6.60 -4.60
C GLY A 316 -14.71 7.78 -5.58
N LEU A 317 -13.75 8.68 -5.34
CA LEU A 317 -13.41 9.79 -6.24
C LEU A 317 -12.36 9.37 -7.28
N PRO A 318 -12.44 9.88 -8.51
CA PRO A 318 -11.49 9.54 -9.58
C PRO A 318 -10.10 10.07 -9.23
N THR A 319 -9.08 9.32 -9.65
CA THR A 319 -7.67 9.61 -9.34
C THR A 319 -6.81 9.62 -10.61
N ARG A 320 -5.65 10.28 -10.53
CA ARG A 320 -4.64 10.30 -11.58
C ARG A 320 -3.22 10.33 -10.99
N TYR A 321 -2.24 9.89 -11.77
CA TYR A 321 -0.82 10.12 -11.45
C TYR A 321 -0.30 11.36 -12.19
N ARG A 322 0.55 12.12 -11.51
CA ARG A 322 1.31 13.24 -12.07
C ARG A 322 2.74 13.16 -11.58
N TRP A 323 3.69 13.60 -12.41
CA TRP A 323 5.06 13.81 -11.99
C TRP A 323 5.52 15.21 -12.35
N HIS A 324 6.50 15.71 -11.61
CA HIS A 324 7.27 16.89 -11.99
C HIS A 324 8.75 16.69 -11.69
N TYR A 325 9.58 17.38 -12.45
CA TYR A 325 11.02 17.34 -12.27
C TYR A 325 11.41 18.09 -11.01
N LEU A 326 12.24 17.45 -10.19
CA LEU A 326 12.83 18.08 -9.01
C LEU A 326 14.07 18.86 -9.43
N THR A 327 14.10 20.14 -9.07
CA THR A 327 15.24 21.01 -9.33
C THR A 327 15.65 21.72 -8.04
N ALA A 328 16.86 22.30 -8.00
CA ALA A 328 17.34 23.04 -6.83
C ALA A 328 16.40 24.19 -6.38
N ASN A 329 15.56 24.71 -7.29
CA ASN A 329 14.63 25.81 -7.02
C ASN A 329 13.16 25.38 -6.95
N ALA A 330 12.88 24.10 -7.23
CA ALA A 330 11.54 23.54 -7.25
C ALA A 330 11.61 22.11 -6.73
N CYS A 331 11.70 21.99 -5.41
CA CYS A 331 11.77 20.74 -4.67
C CYS A 331 10.67 20.72 -3.59
N SER A 332 9.46 21.07 -4.02
CA SER A 332 8.25 21.11 -3.21
C SER A 332 7.19 20.13 -3.74
N ALA A 333 6.22 19.81 -2.89
CA ALA A 333 5.11 18.91 -3.18
C ALA A 333 3.78 19.59 -2.87
N GLN A 334 2.76 19.32 -3.69
CA GLN A 334 1.38 19.72 -3.41
C GLN A 334 0.92 19.23 -2.03
N GLU A 335 1.30 18.01 -1.65
CA GLU A 335 0.97 17.42 -0.33
C GLU A 335 1.54 18.25 0.83
N LEU A 336 2.71 18.88 0.67
CA LEU A 336 3.26 19.76 1.70
C LEU A 336 2.46 21.07 1.80
N HIS A 337 2.03 21.62 0.67
CA HIS A 337 1.23 22.84 0.66
C HIS A 337 -0.14 22.61 1.34
N GLU A 338 -0.88 21.59 0.90
CA GLU A 338 -2.17 21.21 1.49
C GLU A 338 -2.02 20.83 2.97
N GLY A 339 -0.97 20.09 3.31
CA GLY A 339 -0.65 19.75 4.70
C GLY A 339 -0.35 20.97 5.57
N SER A 340 0.29 22.00 5.00
CA SER A 340 0.58 23.26 5.72
C SER A 340 -0.70 24.00 6.08
N GLU A 341 -1.65 24.10 5.14
CA GLU A 341 -2.95 24.76 5.38
C GLU A 341 -3.78 24.03 6.44
N GLU A 342 -3.84 22.69 6.36
CA GLU A 342 -4.54 21.88 7.36
C GLU A 342 -3.92 22.04 8.76
N ILE A 343 -2.59 21.99 8.86
CA ILE A 343 -1.87 22.14 10.13
C ILE A 343 -2.11 23.55 10.72
N ARG A 344 -2.03 24.61 9.91
CA ARG A 344 -2.33 25.98 10.38
C ARG A 344 -3.75 26.12 10.90
N THR A 345 -4.73 25.57 10.18
CA THR A 345 -6.14 25.58 10.61
C THR A 345 -6.32 24.87 11.96
N LEU A 346 -5.61 23.76 12.18
CA LEU A 346 -5.64 23.05 13.46
C LEU A 346 -4.91 23.83 14.56
N LEU A 347 -3.80 24.48 14.26
CA LEU A 347 -3.05 25.34 15.18
C LEU A 347 -3.86 26.57 15.63
N GLU A 348 -4.74 27.11 14.78
CA GLU A 348 -5.62 28.22 15.16
C GLU A 348 -6.77 27.76 16.06
N THR A 349 -7.35 26.58 15.76
CA THR A 349 -8.60 26.13 16.41
C THR A 349 -8.40 25.33 17.69
N LEU A 350 -7.32 24.56 17.82
CA LEU A 350 -7.08 23.67 18.95
C LEU A 350 -6.69 24.37 20.27
N PRO A 351 -5.95 25.49 20.29
CA PRO A 351 -5.59 26.18 21.55
C PRO A 351 -6.81 26.70 22.33
N GLU A 352 -7.82 27.22 21.63
CA GLU A 352 -9.08 27.66 22.26
C GLU A 352 -9.83 26.48 22.87
N GLN A 353 -9.92 25.38 22.14
CA GLN A 353 -10.57 24.15 22.61
C GLN A 353 -9.82 23.52 23.79
N LEU A 354 -8.49 23.60 23.78
CA LEU A 354 -7.63 23.18 24.90
C LEU A 354 -7.92 23.99 26.16
N THR A 355 -8.01 25.31 26.02
CA THR A 355 -8.31 26.21 27.13
C THR A 355 -9.70 25.94 27.70
N ALA A 356 -10.70 25.74 26.84
CA ALA A 356 -12.05 25.37 27.26
C ALA A 356 -12.09 23.99 27.97
N ALA A 357 -11.31 23.01 27.48
CA ALA A 357 -11.20 21.70 28.11
C ALA A 357 -10.56 21.77 29.51
N LYS A 358 -9.48 22.56 29.65
CA LYS A 358 -8.81 22.82 30.95
C LYS A 358 -9.78 23.51 31.92
N GLN A 359 -10.51 24.56 31.49
CA GLN A 359 -11.49 25.26 32.32
C GLN A 359 -12.66 24.37 32.77
N LYS A 360 -13.19 23.54 31.87
CA LYS A 360 -14.27 22.60 32.20
C LYS A 360 -13.83 21.56 33.24
N ALA A 361 -12.58 21.13 33.21
CA ALA A 361 -12.01 20.21 34.19
C ALA A 361 -11.71 20.91 35.55
N SER A 362 -11.44 22.21 35.56
CA SER A 362 -11.19 23.00 36.77
C SER A 362 -12.46 23.56 37.44
N SER A 363 -13.64 23.45 36.82
CA SER A 363 -14.89 23.96 37.40
C SER A 363 -15.35 23.10 38.59
N PRO A 364 -15.57 23.69 39.78
CA PRO A 364 -15.99 22.95 40.97
C PRO A 364 -17.45 22.51 40.81
N GLY A 365 -17.64 21.28 40.34
CA GLY A 365 -18.96 20.68 40.10
C GLY A 365 -18.92 19.37 39.31
N SER A 366 -17.83 19.05 38.62
CA SER A 366 -17.67 17.78 37.92
C SER A 366 -17.05 16.70 38.80
N SER A 367 -17.77 16.27 39.84
CA SER A 367 -17.52 14.96 40.45
C SER A 367 -18.09 13.83 39.56
N PRO A 368 -17.49 12.64 39.50
CA PRO A 368 -17.91 11.55 38.60
C PRO A 368 -19.20 10.82 39.00
N HIS A 369 -20.05 11.38 39.88
CA HIS A 369 -21.18 10.69 40.51
C HIS A 369 -22.58 11.20 40.11
N ALA A 370 -22.72 11.90 38.99
CA ALA A 370 -24.03 12.20 38.41
C ALA A 370 -24.40 11.18 37.31
N LEU A 371 -24.42 9.88 37.65
CA LEU A 371 -24.82 8.79 36.74
C LEU A 371 -26.24 8.25 37.02
N PHE A 372 -26.96 8.84 37.97
CA PHE A 372 -28.37 8.52 38.25
C PHE A 372 -29.18 9.78 38.59
N SER A 373 -29.20 10.77 37.69
CA SER A 373 -30.39 11.63 37.60
C SER A 373 -31.36 10.96 36.63
N THR A 374 -32.44 10.44 37.20
CA THR A 374 -33.59 9.90 36.49
C THR A 374 -34.07 10.92 35.45
N VAL A 375 -33.85 10.64 34.17
CA VAL A 375 -34.54 11.31 33.07
C VAL A 375 -36.00 10.87 33.16
N SER A 376 -36.84 11.73 33.71
CA SER A 376 -38.27 11.73 33.43
C SER A 376 -38.45 12.01 31.94
N LEU A 377 -38.88 10.99 31.19
CA LEU A 377 -39.29 11.14 29.80
C LEU A 377 -40.41 12.19 29.70
N PRO A 378 -40.28 13.21 28.84
CA PRO A 378 -41.42 13.99 28.40
C PRO A 378 -42.37 13.07 27.63
N GLN A 379 -43.65 13.09 27.99
CA GLN A 379 -44.71 12.43 27.22
C GLN A 379 -44.70 12.95 25.78
N VAL A 380 -44.54 12.03 24.83
CA VAL A 380 -44.71 12.29 23.40
C VAL A 380 -46.22 12.37 23.13
N PRO A 381 -46.74 13.44 22.50
CA PRO A 381 -48.11 13.49 22.05
C PRO A 381 -48.30 12.53 20.86
N THR A 382 -49.32 11.69 20.97
CA THR A 382 -49.86 10.82 19.92
C THR A 382 -50.17 11.63 18.65
N VAL A 383 -49.48 11.30 17.56
CA VAL A 383 -49.80 11.74 16.20
C VAL A 383 -50.68 10.67 15.57
N ASN A 384 -51.86 11.07 15.08
CA ASN A 384 -52.83 10.23 14.40
C ASN A 384 -52.24 9.60 13.12
N GLU A 385 -52.18 8.27 13.10
CA GLU A 385 -51.96 7.45 11.90
C GLU A 385 -53.27 7.30 11.11
N ASP A 386 -53.69 8.38 10.44
CA ASP A 386 -54.77 8.31 9.44
C ASP A 386 -54.50 9.33 8.33
N LEU A 387 -53.40 9.11 7.58
CA LEU A 387 -53.20 9.67 6.25
C LEU A 387 -52.12 8.83 5.57
N PHE A 388 -52.29 8.51 4.29
CA PHE A 388 -51.43 7.64 3.45
C PHE A 388 -51.84 6.17 3.32
N LEU A 389 -53.07 5.94 2.88
CA LEU A 389 -53.38 4.85 1.93
C LEU A 389 -54.04 5.43 0.69
N GLN A 390 -53.24 5.82 -0.31
CA GLN A 390 -53.68 5.83 -1.71
C GLN A 390 -52.51 5.41 -2.62
N PRO A 391 -52.69 4.38 -3.47
CA PRO A 391 -51.72 4.02 -4.50
C PRO A 391 -51.83 4.97 -5.72
N PRO A 392 -50.76 5.13 -6.51
CA PRO A 392 -50.77 6.03 -7.66
C PRO A 392 -51.60 5.44 -8.81
N ARG A 393 -52.49 6.27 -9.37
CA ARG A 393 -53.22 6.00 -10.61
C ARG A 393 -52.28 6.05 -11.80
N GLU A 394 -52.42 5.03 -12.65
CA GLU A 394 -51.96 5.01 -14.04
C GLU A 394 -52.45 6.24 -14.81
N ALA A 395 -51.59 6.78 -15.67
CA ALA A 395 -51.99 7.60 -16.81
C ALA A 395 -51.20 7.11 -18.03
N SER A 396 -51.79 6.15 -18.73
CA SER A 396 -51.61 5.96 -20.16
C SER A 396 -52.19 7.17 -20.92
N LEU A 397 -51.46 7.70 -21.90
CA LEU A 397 -51.82 7.65 -23.33
C LEU A 397 -51.11 8.76 -24.13
N LEU A 398 -50.40 8.28 -25.15
CA LEU A 398 -50.38 8.74 -26.54
C LEU A 398 -49.95 10.18 -26.88
N GLY A 399 -48.85 10.21 -27.63
CA GLY A 399 -48.46 11.21 -28.62
C GLY A 399 -47.37 10.59 -29.49
#